data_AF-A0A1V3L9V5-F1
#
_entry.id   AF-A0A1V3L9V5-F1
#
_cell.length_a   1.000
_cell.length_b   1.000
_cell.length_c   1.000
_cell.angle_alpha   90.00
_cell.angle_beta   90.00
_cell.angle_gamma   90.00
#
_symmetry.space_group_name_H-M   'P 1'
#
loop_
_entity.id
_entity.type
_entity.pdbx_description
1 polymer ?
#
loop_
_entity_poly.entity_id
_entity_poly.type
_entity_poly.pdbx_seq_one_letter_code
_entity_poly.pdbx_strand_id
1 'polypeptide(L)' 'MSENNGWIKCSEELPKVFDHNGFERSDIVMCFGVDEPDDDETYVLAYMIQGNRFYGFNGECTKITHWRPLPLPPNLS' A
#
# COMPACT_ATOMS: atom_id res chain seq x y z
N MET A 1 -21.39 0.67 -4.66
CA MET A 1 -20.24 1.21 -5.43
C MET A 1 -19.35 1.89 -4.41
N SER A 2 -18.09 1.50 -4.28
CA SER A 2 -17.18 2.13 -3.30
C SER A 2 -16.97 3.59 -3.69
N GLU A 3 -17.33 4.54 -2.82
CA GLU A 3 -17.39 5.97 -3.10
C GLU A 3 -16.04 6.63 -3.46
N ASN A 4 -14.94 5.87 -3.43
CA ASN A 4 -13.58 6.36 -3.69
C ASN A 4 -12.79 5.47 -4.69
N ASN A 5 -13.40 4.99 -5.78
CA ASN A 5 -12.71 4.18 -6.81
C ASN A 5 -11.94 2.95 -6.27
N GLY A 6 -12.39 2.38 -5.15
CA GLY A 6 -11.76 1.23 -4.49
C GLY A 6 -10.57 1.59 -3.58
N TRP A 7 -10.28 2.87 -3.35
CA TRP A 7 -9.27 3.31 -2.38
C TRP A 7 -9.82 3.29 -0.95
N ILE A 8 -8.97 2.82 -0.04
CA ILE A 8 -9.24 2.68 1.40
C ILE A 8 -8.32 3.65 2.13
N LYS A 9 -8.86 4.50 3.01
CA LYS A 9 -8.03 5.35 3.86
C LYS A 9 -7.32 4.51 4.91
N CYS A 10 -6.03 4.76 5.12
CA CYS A 10 -5.27 4.06 6.16
C CYS A 10 -5.82 4.32 7.58
N SER A 11 -6.53 5.43 7.79
CA SER A 11 -7.21 5.74 9.04
C SER A 11 -8.50 4.94 9.26
N GLU A 12 -9.07 4.35 8.21
CA GLU A 12 -10.30 3.55 8.26
C GLU A 12 -9.96 2.06 8.37
N GLU A 13 -9.07 1.58 7.50
CA GLU A 13 -8.62 0.19 7.48
C GLU A 13 -7.20 0.11 6.92
N LEU A 14 -6.39 -0.77 7.49
CA LEU A 14 -5.02 -1.05 7.05
C LEU A 14 -4.97 -2.37 6.25
N PRO A 15 -3.97 -2.56 5.37
CA PRO A 15 -3.73 -3.84 4.73
C PRO A 15 -3.57 -4.95 5.77
N LYS A 16 -4.08 -6.15 5.46
CA LYS A 16 -3.87 -7.32 6.32
C LYS A 16 -2.40 -7.74 6.28
N VAL A 17 -1.89 -8.12 7.45
CA VAL A 17 -0.53 -8.65 7.63
C VAL A 17 -0.60 -10.17 7.66
N PHE A 18 0.34 -10.80 6.98
CA PHE A 18 0.51 -12.25 6.86
C PHE A 18 1.98 -12.61 7.07
N ASP A 19 2.24 -13.89 7.33
CA ASP A 19 3.60 -14.42 7.33
C ASP A 19 4.08 -14.70 5.90
N HIS A 20 5.08 -13.94 5.45
CA HIS A 20 5.77 -14.15 4.18
C HIS A 20 7.12 -14.84 4.39
N ASN A 21 7.09 -16.11 4.82
CA ASN A 21 8.27 -16.95 5.08
C ASN A 21 9.16 -16.44 6.24
N GLY A 22 8.57 -16.19 7.40
CA GLY A 22 9.22 -15.63 8.58
C GLY A 22 9.27 -14.10 8.60
N PHE A 23 8.57 -13.43 7.68
CA PHE A 23 8.51 -11.97 7.60
C PHE A 23 7.05 -11.49 7.63
N GLU A 24 6.65 -10.95 8.78
CA GLU A 24 5.30 -10.42 8.97
C GLU A 24 5.12 -9.10 8.23
N ARG A 25 4.35 -9.14 7.13
CA ARG A 25 3.97 -7.97 6.35
C ARG A 25 2.67 -8.19 5.59
N SER A 26 2.11 -7.16 4.99
CA SER A 26 1.06 -7.30 4.00
C SER A 26 1.60 -7.79 2.66
N ASP A 27 0.68 -8.21 1.79
CA ASP A 27 0.92 -8.24 0.35
C ASP A 27 1.35 -6.86 -0.17
N ILE A 28 1.97 -6.84 -1.35
CA ILE A 28 2.23 -5.57 -2.05
C ILE A 28 0.90 -5.01 -2.52
N VAL A 29 0.65 -3.75 -2.19
CA VAL A 29 -0.55 -3.00 -2.53
C VAL A 29 -0.19 -1.74 -3.31
N MET A 30 -1.18 -1.14 -3.97
CA MET A 30 -1.03 0.19 -4.55
C MET A 30 -1.41 1.22 -3.48
N CYS A 31 -0.51 2.14 -3.21
CA CYS A 31 -0.64 3.19 -2.21
C CYS A 31 -0.73 4.57 -2.88
N PHE A 32 -1.27 5.54 -2.16
CA PHE A 32 -1.22 6.96 -2.51
C PHE A 32 -0.67 7.76 -1.31
N GLY A 33 0.35 8.58 -1.56
CA GLY A 33 1.04 9.35 -0.54
C GLY A 33 2.44 9.79 -0.99
N VAL A 34 3.29 10.10 -0.02
CA VAL A 34 4.66 10.59 -0.22
C VAL A 34 5.63 9.43 0.00
N ASP A 35 6.42 9.11 -1.02
CA ASP A 35 7.46 8.07 -0.95
C ASP A 35 8.69 8.62 -0.21
N GLU A 36 9.36 9.63 -0.77
CA GLU A 36 10.56 10.24 -0.18
C GLU A 36 10.30 11.64 0.38
N PRO A 37 11.13 12.12 1.33
CA PRO A 37 11.05 13.50 1.78
C PRO A 37 11.17 14.47 0.60
N ASP A 38 10.37 15.54 0.62
CA ASP A 38 10.28 16.57 -0.42
C ASP A 38 9.59 16.14 -1.74
N ASP A 39 9.10 14.89 -1.84
CA ASP A 39 8.25 14.47 -2.97
C ASP A 39 6.80 14.98 -2.85
N ASP A 40 6.17 15.16 -4.00
CA ASP A 40 4.71 15.33 -4.10
C ASP A 40 3.98 13.99 -3.83
N GLU A 41 2.72 14.07 -3.39
CA GLU A 41 1.89 12.86 -3.25
C GLU A 41 1.69 12.17 -4.61
N THR A 42 2.02 10.88 -4.66
CA THR A 42 1.98 10.05 -5.86
C THR A 42 1.57 8.61 -5.54
N TYR A 43 1.50 7.78 -6.57
CA TYR A 43 1.24 6.35 -6.45
C TYR A 43 2.54 5.59 -6.13
N VAL A 44 2.47 4.72 -5.13
CA VAL A 44 3.62 3.91 -4.69
C VAL A 44 3.20 2.44 -4.61
N LEU A 45 4.07 1.52 -5.02
CA LEU A 45 3.90 0.09 -4.74
C LEU A 45 4.66 -0.23 -3.45
N ALA A 46 3.94 -0.61 -2.40
CA ALA A 46 4.52 -0.81 -1.08
C ALA A 46 3.84 -1.97 -0.33
N TYR A 47 4.52 -2.49 0.68
CA TYR A 47 3.94 -3.40 1.68
C TYR A 47 3.97 -2.76 3.07
N MET A 48 3.08 -3.18 3.96
CA MET A 48 3.04 -2.72 5.35
C MET A 48 3.63 -3.79 6.27
N ILE A 49 4.53 -3.43 7.20
CA ILE A 49 5.01 -4.38 8.22
C ILE A 49 4.08 -4.40 9.43
N GLN A 50 3.96 -3.29 10.17
CA GLN A 50 3.12 -3.14 11.35
C GLN A 50 2.79 -1.65 11.57
N GLY A 51 1.58 -1.35 12.02
CA GLY A 51 1.22 -0.03 12.54
C GLY A 51 1.30 1.12 11.53
N ASN A 52 0.79 0.94 10.30
CA ASN A 52 0.75 1.98 9.26
C ASN A 52 2.13 2.42 8.73
N ARG A 53 3.15 1.57 8.84
CA ARG A 53 4.48 1.78 8.26
C ARG A 53 4.60 1.03 6.94
N PHE A 54 4.70 1.78 5.85
CA PHE A 54 4.79 1.25 4.50
C PHE A 54 6.23 1.31 3.98
N TYR A 55 6.63 0.28 3.26
CA TYR A 55 7.95 0.16 2.65
C TYR A 55 7.82 -0.04 1.14
N GLY A 56 8.36 0.91 0.39
CA GLY A 56 8.48 0.89 -1.07
C GLY A 56 9.85 0.34 -1.50
N PHE A 57 10.24 0.66 -2.74
CA PHE A 57 11.53 0.25 -3.28
C PHE A 57 12.71 0.95 -2.60
N ASN A 58 12.53 2.21 -2.19
CA ASN A 58 13.57 3.06 -1.59
C ASN A 58 13.65 2.97 -0.05
N GLY A 59 12.81 2.14 0.59
CA GLY A 59 12.76 2.02 2.04
C GLY A 59 11.40 2.42 2.60
N GLU A 60 11.39 2.98 3.82
CA GLU A 60 10.15 3.42 4.47
C GLU A 60 9.59 4.66 3.77
N CYS A 61 8.33 4.58 3.33
CA CYS A 61 7.64 5.71 2.73
C CYS A 61 7.40 6.79 3.80
N THR A 62 7.55 8.05 3.41
CA THR A 62 7.36 9.21 4.30
C THR A 62 5.95 9.26 4.87
N LYS A 63 4.93 9.05 4.01
CA LYS A 63 3.53 9.08 4.43
C LYS A 63 2.63 8.42 3.42
N ILE A 64 1.92 7.37 3.80
CA ILE A 64 0.83 6.80 3.00
C ILE A 64 -0.52 7.19 3.60
N THR A 65 -1.44 7.65 2.74
CA THR A 65 -2.79 8.07 3.16
C THR A 65 -3.87 7.08 2.73
N HIS A 66 -3.71 6.47 1.56
CA HIS A 66 -4.66 5.53 1.02
C HIS A 66 -3.96 4.31 0.42
N TRP A 67 -4.68 3.19 0.38
CA TRP A 67 -4.23 1.99 -0.29
C TRP A 67 -5.38 1.28 -1.00
N ARG A 68 -5.04 0.38 -1.92
CA ARG A 68 -5.96 -0.58 -2.54
C ARG A 68 -5.21 -1.84 -2.94
N PRO A 69 -5.88 -3.00 -3.01
CA PRO A 69 -5.29 -4.19 -3.62
C PRO A 69 -4.89 -3.91 -5.08
N LEU A 70 -3.84 -4.59 -5.53
CA LEU A 70 -3.47 -4.59 -6.94
C LEU A 70 -4.62 -5.11 -7.80
N PRO A 71 -4.78 -4.60 -9.04
CA PRO A 71 -5.73 -5.18 -9.97
C PRO A 71 -5.39 -6.65 -10.20
N LEU A 72 -6.43 -7.46 -10.43
CA LEU A 72 -6.22 -8.84 -10.85
C LEU A 72 -5.40 -8.84 -12.16
N PRO A 73 -4.51 -9.82 -12.34
CA PRO A 73 -3.78 -9.96 -13.60
C PRO A 73 -4.76 -10.06 -14.77
N PRO A 74 -4.37 -9.62 -15.98
CA PRO A 74 -5.22 -9.75 -17.14
C PRO A 74 -5.55 -11.22 -17.40
N ASN A 75 -6.78 -11.49 -17.81
CA ASN A 75 -7.14 -12.82 -18.29
C ASN A 75 -6.36 -13.10 -19.58
N LEU A 76 -5.59 -14.19 -19.61
CA LEU A 76 -4.99 -14.70 -20.83
C LEU A 76 -6.11 -15.36 -21.64
N SER A 77 -6.83 -14.57 -22.45
CA SER A 77 -7.78 -15.06 -23.44
C SER A 77 -7.07 -15.50 -24.71
#